data_AF-A0A939R7P6-F1
#
_entry.id   AF-A0A939R7P6-F1
#
_cell.length_a   1.000
_cell.length_b   1.000
_cell.length_c   1.000
_cell.angle_alpha   90.00
_cell.angle_beta   90.00
_cell.angle_gamma   90.00
#
_symmetry.space_group_name_H-M   'P 1'
#
loop_
_entity.id
_entity.type
_entity.pdbx_description
1 polymer ?
#
loop_
_entity_poly.entity_id
_entity_poly.type
_entity_poly.pdbx_seq_one_letter_code
_entity_poly.pdbx_strand_id
1 'polypeptide(L)'
;MADFGFSIKKTRSIQLSESSLLKFRQTVEAVPSYKNCIGCGACTATCSARQYTDFNIRKVHFSIRRGLYDDAAQELQKCMLCGKCTLVCPRGVNLRSLIINIRQIISNANEPFEDGKF
;
A
#
# COMPACT_ATOMS: atom_id res chain seq x y z
N MET A 1 7.64 4.31 -44.87
CA MET A 1 7.98 5.07 -43.65
C MET A 1 8.59 4.08 -42.67
N ALA A 2 9.85 4.27 -42.27
CA ALA A 2 10.50 3.37 -41.35
C ALA A 2 9.80 3.43 -39.97
N ASP A 3 9.38 2.29 -39.45
CA ASP A 3 8.87 2.17 -38.09
C ASP A 3 10.07 2.18 -37.14
N PHE A 4 10.25 3.29 -36.42
CA PHE A 4 11.34 3.48 -35.46
C PHE A 4 11.10 2.74 -34.11
N GLY A 5 10.07 1.89 -34.01
CA GLY A 5 9.85 1.04 -32.84
C GLY A 5 9.39 1.78 -31.59
N PHE A 6 9.01 3.06 -31.70
CA PHE A 6 8.45 3.84 -30.61
C PHE A 6 6.92 3.76 -30.65
N SER A 7 6.34 3.08 -29.65
CA SER A 7 4.90 3.05 -29.42
C SER A 7 4.51 4.02 -28.32
N ILE A 8 3.46 4.82 -28.54
CA ILE A 8 2.88 5.71 -27.53
C ILE A 8 2.31 4.85 -26.40
N LYS A 9 3.04 4.76 -25.27
CA LYS A 9 2.54 4.06 -24.09
C LYS A 9 1.40 4.86 -23.46
N LYS A 10 0.40 4.15 -22.93
CA LYS A 10 -0.67 4.76 -22.15
C LYS A 10 -0.07 5.59 -21.00
N THR A 11 -0.53 6.83 -20.88
CA THR A 11 -0.12 7.74 -19.81
C THR A 11 -0.43 7.11 -18.45
N ARG A 12 0.54 7.15 -17.52
CA ARG A 12 0.38 6.72 -16.12
C ARG A 12 -0.37 7.76 -15.26
N SER A 13 -1.25 8.54 -15.89
CA SER A 13 -2.06 9.55 -15.22
C SER A 13 -3.10 8.86 -14.34
N ILE A 14 -3.25 9.37 -13.12
CA ILE A 14 -4.33 8.99 -12.21
C ILE A 14 -5.45 10.02 -12.34
N GLN A 15 -6.71 9.57 -12.39
CA GLN A 15 -7.88 10.44 -12.30
C GLN A 15 -8.11 10.79 -10.82
N LEU A 16 -7.45 11.84 -10.34
CA LEU A 16 -7.47 12.21 -8.92
C LEU A 16 -8.89 12.60 -8.45
N SER A 17 -9.74 13.11 -9.35
CA SER A 17 -11.13 13.48 -9.07
C SER A 17 -12.02 12.28 -8.73
N GLU A 18 -11.71 11.10 -9.24
CA GLU A 18 -12.51 9.88 -9.03
C GLU A 18 -12.03 9.09 -7.80
N SER A 19 -10.74 9.19 -7.45
CA SER A 19 -10.16 8.43 -6.35
C SER A 19 -10.49 9.06 -4.98
N SER A 20 -11.25 8.35 -4.14
CA SER A 20 -11.59 8.83 -2.80
C SER A 20 -10.44 8.57 -1.80
N LEU A 21 -9.99 9.61 -1.09
CA LEU A 21 -8.95 9.51 -0.04
C LEU A 21 -9.49 9.05 1.33
N LEU A 22 -10.75 8.61 1.39
CA LEU A 22 -11.43 8.27 2.64
C LEU A 22 -10.74 7.09 3.36
N LYS A 23 -10.48 6.00 2.63
CA LYS A 23 -9.81 4.81 3.17
C LYS A 23 -8.36 5.12 3.59
N PHE A 24 -7.67 6.03 2.90
CA PHE A 24 -6.36 6.50 3.33
C PHE A 24 -6.44 7.23 4.68
N ARG A 25 -7.43 8.11 4.88
CA ARG A 25 -7.65 8.79 6.17
C ARG A 25 -7.93 7.78 7.28
N GLN A 26 -8.81 6.81 7.05
CA GLN A 26 -9.09 5.72 8.00
C GLN A 26 -7.83 4.92 8.35
N THR A 27 -6.99 4.61 7.35
CA THR A 27 -5.72 3.90 7.57
C THR A 27 -4.77 4.70 8.46
N VAL A 28 -4.73 6.01 8.26
CA VAL A 28 -3.87 6.93 9.02
C VAL A 28 -4.37 7.12 10.46
N GLU A 29 -5.69 7.07 10.67
CA GLU A 29 -6.30 7.09 11.99
C GLU A 29 -6.04 5.79 12.76
N ALA A 30 -6.22 4.64 12.11
CA ALA A 30 -5.92 3.34 12.69
C ALA A 30 -4.42 3.16 13.03
N VAL A 31 -3.52 3.72 12.20
CA VAL A 31 -2.07 3.65 12.42
C VAL A 31 -1.44 5.03 12.24
N PRO A 32 -1.38 5.86 13.31
CA PRO A 32 -0.83 7.21 13.25
C PRO A 32 0.64 7.25 12.80
N SER A 33 1.41 6.21 13.14
CA SER A 33 2.81 6.07 12.73
C SER A 33 2.99 6.09 11.21
N TYR A 34 1.95 5.79 10.43
CA TYR A 34 2.02 5.78 8.96
C TYR A 34 2.34 7.17 8.38
N LYS A 35 1.95 8.26 9.06
CA LYS A 35 2.28 9.64 8.66
C LYS A 35 3.78 9.88 8.55
N ASN A 36 4.59 9.13 9.31
CA ASN A 36 6.05 9.26 9.33
C ASN A 36 6.74 8.56 8.13
N CYS A 37 5.99 7.86 7.27
CA CYS A 37 6.56 7.11 6.15
C CYS A 37 7.07 8.03 5.03
N ILE A 38 8.39 8.12 4.92
CA ILE A 38 9.12 8.89 3.88
C ILE A 38 9.28 8.15 2.54
N GLY A 39 8.80 6.90 2.43
CA GLY A 39 8.89 6.15 1.17
C GLY A 39 10.29 5.65 0.79
N CYS A 40 11.21 5.50 1.75
CA CYS A 40 12.60 5.07 1.50
C CYS A 40 12.74 3.67 0.87
N GLY A 41 11.76 2.78 1.06
CA GLY A 41 11.78 1.44 0.47
C GLY A 41 12.57 0.38 1.21
N ALA A 42 13.14 0.69 2.38
CA ALA A 42 13.83 -0.30 3.24
C ALA A 42 12.96 -1.54 3.53
N CYS A 43 11.66 -1.32 3.78
CA CYS A 43 10.69 -2.39 3.96
C CYS A 43 10.58 -3.34 2.76
N THR A 44 10.72 -2.82 1.54
CA THR A 44 10.65 -3.60 0.31
C THR A 44 11.94 -4.39 0.10
N ALA A 45 13.09 -3.80 0.41
CA ALA A 45 14.39 -4.47 0.31
C ALA A 45 14.50 -5.67 1.27
N THR A 46 13.99 -5.56 2.50
CA THR A 46 14.02 -6.66 3.48
C THR A 46 12.95 -7.74 3.28
N CYS A 47 12.00 -7.53 2.37
CA CYS A 47 10.81 -8.40 2.30
C CYS A 47 11.15 -9.76 1.69
N SER A 48 11.00 -10.84 2.48
CA SER A 48 11.24 -12.20 1.98
C SER A 48 10.28 -12.62 0.85
N ALA A 49 9.04 -12.09 0.83
CA ALA A 49 8.10 -12.36 -0.25
C ALA A 49 8.58 -11.80 -1.61
N ARG A 50 9.43 -10.76 -1.59
CA ARG A 50 9.96 -10.14 -2.81
C ARG A 50 10.95 -11.03 -3.57
N GLN A 51 11.55 -12.00 -2.90
CA GLN A 51 12.44 -12.97 -3.55
C GLN A 51 11.66 -13.93 -4.46
N TYR A 52 10.40 -14.20 -4.13
CA TYR A 52 9.56 -15.18 -4.83
C TYR A 52 8.43 -14.55 -5.64
N THR A 53 8.13 -13.26 -5.43
CA THR A 53 7.04 -12.54 -6.08
C THR A 53 7.44 -11.08 -6.33
N ASP A 54 6.75 -10.38 -7.22
CA ASP A 54 6.97 -8.94 -7.46
C ASP A 54 6.46 -8.01 -6.34
N PHE A 55 6.24 -8.54 -5.14
CA PHE A 55 5.68 -7.78 -4.03
C PHE A 55 6.55 -6.57 -3.67
N ASN A 56 5.89 -5.42 -3.55
CA ASN A 56 6.53 -4.15 -3.27
C ASN A 56 5.72 -3.32 -2.27
N ILE A 57 6.14 -3.35 -1.01
CA ILE A 57 5.48 -2.63 0.09
C ILE A 57 5.51 -1.10 -0.16
N ARG A 58 6.60 -0.58 -0.73
CA ARG A 58 6.71 0.84 -1.09
C ARG A 58 5.67 1.21 -2.16
N LYS A 59 5.45 0.35 -3.16
CA LYS A 59 4.40 0.54 -4.18
C LYS A 59 3.02 0.56 -3.55
N VAL A 60 2.73 -0.36 -2.62
CA VAL A 60 1.47 -0.37 -1.85
C VAL A 60 1.23 0.97 -1.13
N HIS A 61 2.26 1.52 -0.46
CA HIS A 61 2.13 2.84 0.17
C HIS A 61 1.81 3.97 -0.82
N PHE A 62 2.35 3.92 -2.03
CA PHE A 62 2.03 4.89 -3.07
C PHE A 62 0.62 4.68 -3.62
N SER A 63 0.21 3.44 -3.86
CA SER A 63 -1.14 3.11 -4.33
C SER A 63 -2.21 3.62 -3.35
N ILE A 64 -2.03 3.38 -2.05
CA ILE A 64 -2.97 3.85 -1.02
C ILE A 64 -3.01 5.38 -0.94
N ARG A 65 -1.86 6.05 -0.99
CA ARG A 65 -1.80 7.53 -0.99
C ARG A 65 -2.45 8.16 -2.22
N ARG A 66 -2.52 7.41 -3.33
CA ARG A 66 -3.16 7.82 -4.59
C ARG A 66 -4.61 7.35 -4.72
N GLY A 67 -5.16 6.69 -3.70
CA GLY A 67 -6.51 6.12 -3.74
C GLY A 67 -6.68 4.92 -4.69
N LEU A 68 -5.59 4.28 -5.11
CA LEU A 68 -5.59 3.07 -5.96
C LEU A 68 -5.68 1.82 -5.06
N TYR A 69 -6.86 1.55 -4.50
CA TYR A 69 -7.02 0.48 -3.51
C TYR A 69 -7.04 -0.92 -4.11
N ASP A 70 -7.51 -1.09 -5.35
CA ASP A 70 -7.57 -2.40 -6.02
C ASP A 70 -6.17 -2.95 -6.29
N ASP A 71 -5.29 -2.09 -6.83
CA ASP A 71 -3.86 -2.40 -7.01
C ASP A 71 -3.20 -2.73 -5.67
N ALA A 72 -3.53 -1.97 -4.61
CA ALA A 72 -2.99 -2.22 -3.29
C ALA A 72 -3.46 -3.56 -2.72
N ALA A 73 -4.73 -3.94 -2.92
CA ALA A 73 -5.30 -5.18 -2.45
C ALA A 73 -4.62 -6.40 -3.07
N GLN A 74 -4.42 -6.40 -4.39
CA GLN A 74 -3.75 -7.47 -5.12
C GLN A 74 -2.30 -7.67 -4.66
N GLU A 75 -1.56 -6.57 -4.47
CA GLU A 75 -0.20 -6.67 -3.93
C GLU A 75 -0.21 -7.17 -2.48
N LEU A 76 -1.13 -6.67 -1.65
CA LEU A 76 -1.21 -7.03 -0.24
C LEU A 76 -1.52 -8.50 0.00
N GLN A 77 -2.23 -9.20 -0.89
CA GLN A 77 -2.47 -10.64 -0.77
C GLN A 77 -1.18 -11.47 -0.71
N LYS A 78 -0.10 -10.99 -1.33
CA LYS A 78 1.22 -11.66 -1.35
C LYS A 78 1.97 -11.56 -0.01
N CYS A 79 1.50 -10.74 0.93
CA CYS A 79 2.18 -10.54 2.22
C CYS A 79 1.97 -11.72 3.18
N MET A 80 3.07 -12.32 3.64
CA MET A 80 3.08 -13.43 4.61
C MET A 80 3.08 -12.97 6.09
N LEU A 81 2.89 -11.68 6.37
CA LEU A 81 2.83 -11.11 7.74
C LEU A 81 4.02 -11.41 8.67
N CYS A 82 5.22 -11.65 8.12
CA CYS A 82 6.44 -11.97 8.88
C CYS A 82 6.99 -10.83 9.77
N GLY A 83 6.55 -9.58 9.60
CA GLY A 83 6.93 -8.45 10.47
C GLY A 83 8.33 -7.86 10.30
N LYS A 84 9.21 -8.45 9.48
CA LYS A 84 10.59 -7.96 9.22
C LYS A 84 10.64 -6.49 8.79
N CYS A 85 9.63 -6.05 8.06
CA CYS A 85 9.53 -4.68 7.57
C CYS A 85 9.47 -3.64 8.71
N THR A 86 8.83 -3.94 9.84
CA THR A 86 8.77 -3.03 11.00
C THR A 86 10.14 -2.84 11.64
N LEU A 87 10.96 -3.91 11.70
CA LEU A 87 12.28 -3.88 12.34
C LEU A 87 13.30 -2.99 11.60
N VAL A 88 13.20 -2.93 10.27
CA VAL A 88 14.15 -2.14 9.44
C VAL A 88 13.71 -0.69 9.25
N CYS A 89 12.52 -0.29 9.73
CA CYS A 89 11.99 1.03 9.42
C CYS A 89 12.76 2.13 10.19
N PRO A 90 13.47 3.05 9.51
CA PRO A 90 14.22 4.12 10.19
C PRO A 90 13.31 5.16 10.87
N ARG A 91 12.01 5.16 10.54
CA ARG A 91 11.00 6.07 11.08
C ARG A 91 10.11 5.41 12.13
N GLY A 92 10.36 4.14 12.48
CA GLY A 92 9.58 3.42 13.48
C GLY A 92 8.11 3.19 13.08
N VAL A 93 7.81 3.09 11.77
CA VAL A 93 6.45 2.83 11.31
C VAL A 93 6.09 1.37 11.60
N ASN A 94 4.96 1.13 12.28
CA ASN A 94 4.47 -0.22 12.52
C ASN A 94 3.81 -0.79 11.26
N LEU A 95 4.65 -1.30 10.35
CA LEU A 95 4.25 -1.80 9.04
C LEU A 95 3.44 -3.09 9.11
N ARG A 96 3.69 -3.95 10.11
CA ARG A 96 2.89 -5.16 10.32
C ARG A 96 1.44 -4.81 10.65
N SER A 97 1.22 -3.96 11.66
CA SER A 97 -0.13 -3.52 12.02
C SER A 97 -0.78 -2.75 10.88
N LEU A 98 -0.01 -1.91 10.16
CA LEU A 98 -0.51 -1.18 9.01
C LEU A 98 -1.07 -2.11 7.91
N ILE A 99 -0.35 -3.17 7.55
CA ILE A 99 -0.80 -4.13 6.51
C ILE A 99 -2.10 -4.83 6.92
N ILE A 100 -2.24 -5.21 8.19
CA ILE A 100 -3.46 -5.84 8.71
C ILE A 100 -4.63 -4.86 8.63
N ASN A 101 -4.46 -3.63 9.11
CA ASN A 101 -5.50 -2.60 9.09
C ASN A 101 -5.91 -2.24 7.65
N ILE A 102 -4.96 -2.15 6.71
CA ILE A 102 -5.31 -1.88 5.30
C ILE A 102 -6.14 -3.03 4.73
N ARG A 103 -5.78 -4.29 5.01
CA ARG A 103 -6.58 -5.44 4.56
C ARG A 103 -8.00 -5.35 5.12
N GLN A 104 -8.14 -5.06 6.41
CA GLN A 104 -9.45 -4.87 7.05
C GLN A 104 -10.23 -3.71 6.42
N ILE A 105 -9.65 -2.53 6.23
CA ILE A 105 -10.33 -1.38 5.63
C ILE A 105 -10.77 -1.66 4.19
N ILE A 106 -9.98 -2.42 3.42
CA ILE A 106 -10.35 -2.83 2.07
C ILE A 106 -11.46 -3.88 2.10
N SER A 107 -11.40 -4.86 3.02
CA SER A 107 -12.41 -5.91 3.17
C SER A 107 -13.74 -5.42 3.77
N ASN A 108 -13.69 -4.51 4.75
CA ASN A 108 -14.84 -3.89 5.41
C ASN A 108 -15.57 -2.91 4.48
N ALA A 109 -15.13 -2.72 3.24
CA ALA A 109 -15.97 -2.08 2.23
C ALA A 109 -17.25 -2.91 1.92
N ASN A 110 -17.40 -4.11 2.49
CA ASN A 110 -18.62 -4.91 2.45
C ASN A 110 -19.46 -4.93 3.74
N GLU A 111 -19.03 -4.36 4.87
CA GLU A 111 -19.91 -4.13 6.04
C GLU A 111 -19.44 -2.93 6.91
N PRO A 112 -20.38 -2.11 7.43
CA PRO A 112 -20.04 -0.97 8.28
C PRO A 112 -19.31 -1.42 9.55
N PHE A 113 -18.20 -0.73 9.84
CA PHE A 113 -17.36 -0.94 11.02
C PHE A 113 -18.09 -0.39 12.26
N GLU A 114 -18.48 -1.27 13.19
CA GLU A 114 -18.94 -0.85 14.52
C GLU A 114 -17.75 -0.51 15.42
N ASP A 115 -17.85 0.68 16.01
CA ASP A 115 -16.86 1.26 16.90
C ASP A 115 -16.75 0.49 18.22
N GLY A 116 -15.51 0.15 18.59
CA GLY A 116 -15.15 -0.06 19.99
C GLY A 116 -15.10 -1.51 20.46
N LYS A 117 -13.88 -2.07 20.44
CA LYS A 117 -13.25 -2.67 21.62
C LYS A 117 -11.76 -2.87 21.37
N PHE A 118 -10.97 -2.27 22.26
CA PHE A 118 -9.55 -2.54 22.44
C PHE A 118 -9.31 -4.02 22.75
#